data_AF-T1SRQ2-F1
#
_entry.id   AF-T1SRQ2-F1
#
_cell.length_a   1.000
_cell.length_b   1.000
_cell.length_c   1.000
_cell.angle_alpha   90.00
_cell.angle_beta   90.00
_cell.angle_gamma   90.00
#
_symmetry.space_group_name_H-M   'P 1'
#
loop_
_entity.id
_entity.type
_entity.pdbx_description
1 polymer ?
#
loop_
_entity_poly.entity_id
_entity_poly.type
_entity_poly.pdbx_seq_one_letter_code
_entity_poly.pdbx_strand_id
1 'polypeptide(L)'
;IGYVDDDDEIFIVDRVKEIIKFKGFQVPPAELEALLVSHPSITDAAVVPQKDDVAGEVPVAFVVRSNDLDLNEEAVKDYVA
;
A
#
# COMPACT_ATOMS: atom_id res chain seq x y z
N ILE A 1 -9.76 -6.59 9.80
CA ILE A 1 -10.32 -7.92 10.12
C ILE A 1 -9.15 -8.81 10.45
N GLY A 2 -9.20 -9.49 11.59
CA GLY A 2 -8.06 -10.24 12.13
C GLY A 2 -8.52 -11.10 13.29
N TYR A 3 -7.68 -12.06 13.66
CA TYR A 3 -7.89 -12.92 14.84
C TYR A 3 -6.58 -13.05 15.62
N VAL A 4 -6.70 -13.46 16.88
CA VAL A 4 -5.57 -13.83 17.73
C VAL A 4 -5.62 -15.34 17.87
N ASP A 5 -4.49 -16.02 17.72
CA ASP A 5 -4.40 -17.46 17.89
C ASP A 5 -4.16 -17.87 19.36
N ASP A 6 -3.99 -19.16 19.61
CA ASP A 6 -3.78 -19.71 20.96
C ASP A 6 -2.41 -19.34 21.55
N ASP A 7 -1.48 -18.82 20.73
CA ASP A 7 -0.14 -18.39 21.12
C ASP A 7 -0.04 -16.85 21.32
N ASP A 8 -1.19 -16.17 21.41
CA ASP A 8 -1.32 -14.70 21.53
C ASP A 8 -0.73 -13.92 20.33
N GLU A 9 -0.56 -14.57 19.18
CA GLU A 9 -0.10 -13.93 17.94
C GLU A 9 -1.27 -13.25 17.21
N ILE A 10 -1.05 -12.02 16.71
CA ILE A 10 -2.08 -11.23 16.03
C ILE A 10 -1.98 -11.42 14.52
N PHE A 11 -3.03 -11.98 13.91
CA PHE A 11 -3.14 -12.18 12.47
C PHE A 11 -4.08 -11.15 11.86
N ILE A 12 -3.55 -10.33 10.95
CA ILE A 12 -4.34 -9.41 10.12
C ILE A 12 -4.70 -10.15 8.83
N VAL A 13 -5.98 -10.54 8.67
CA VAL A 13 -6.42 -11.36 7.53
C VAL A 13 -7.13 -10.58 6.44
N ASP A 14 -7.74 -9.44 6.77
CA ASP A 14 -8.54 -8.68 5.81
C ASP A 14 -8.74 -7.22 6.28
N ARG A 15 -9.18 -6.31 5.41
CA ARG A 15 -9.36 -4.88 5.68
C ARG A 15 -10.85 -4.55 5.77
N VAL A 16 -11.24 -3.72 6.75
CA VAL A 16 -12.65 -3.30 6.90
C VAL A 16 -13.12 -2.40 5.73
N LYS A 17 -12.19 -1.78 5.02
CA LYS A 17 -12.43 -1.07 3.77
C LYS A 17 -11.33 -1.42 2.78
N GLU A 18 -11.73 -1.90 1.61
CA GLU A 18 -10.84 -2.32 0.52
C GLU A 18 -10.66 -1.25 -0.56
N ILE A 19 -11.17 -0.02 -0.37
CA ILE A 19 -11.22 1.01 -1.41
C ILE A 19 -10.80 2.37 -0.85
N ILE A 20 -9.87 3.02 -1.54
CA ILE A 20 -9.46 4.41 -1.36
C ILE A 20 -10.30 5.29 -2.28
N LYS A 21 -10.94 6.31 -1.71
CA LYS A 21 -11.82 7.25 -2.45
C LYS A 21 -11.06 8.51 -2.82
N PHE A 22 -10.30 8.46 -3.90
CA PHE A 22 -9.55 9.61 -4.41
C PHE A 22 -10.37 10.40 -5.41
N LYS A 23 -10.75 11.64 -5.10
CA LYS A 23 -11.53 12.54 -5.99
C LYS A 23 -12.79 11.90 -6.58
N GLY A 24 -13.44 11.01 -5.83
CA GLY A 24 -14.62 10.26 -6.28
C GLY A 24 -14.32 8.98 -7.08
N PHE A 25 -13.05 8.71 -7.40
CA PHE A 25 -12.61 7.43 -7.96
C PHE A 25 -12.40 6.41 -6.85
N GLN A 26 -12.68 5.14 -7.18
CA GLN A 26 -12.45 4.01 -6.30
C GLN A 26 -11.13 3.36 -6.70
N VAL A 27 -10.14 3.43 -5.83
CA VAL A 27 -8.80 2.89 -6.05
C VAL A 27 -8.59 1.70 -5.11
N PRO A 28 -8.45 0.47 -5.64
CA PRO A 28 -8.15 -0.71 -4.84
C PRO A 28 -6.68 -0.68 -4.38
N PRO A 29 -6.38 -0.70 -3.07
CA PRO A 29 -5.01 -0.77 -2.57
C PRO A 29 -4.26 -2.00 -3.08
N ALA A 30 -4.93 -3.15 -3.16
CA ALA A 30 -4.31 -4.42 -3.55
C ALA A 30 -3.71 -4.37 -4.97
N GLU A 31 -4.33 -3.60 -5.88
CA GLU A 31 -3.82 -3.41 -7.24
C GLU A 31 -2.53 -2.57 -7.24
N LEU A 32 -2.49 -1.50 -6.45
CA LEU A 32 -1.30 -0.68 -6.26
C LEU A 32 -0.18 -1.45 -5.55
N GLU A 33 -0.52 -2.27 -4.55
CA GLU A 33 0.41 -3.14 -3.84
C GLU A 33 1.04 -4.16 -4.79
N ALA A 34 0.22 -4.87 -5.58
CA ALA A 34 0.70 -5.82 -6.57
C ALA A 34 1.60 -5.17 -7.62
N LEU A 35 1.25 -3.96 -8.07
CA LEU A 35 2.08 -3.18 -8.98
C LEU A 35 3.43 -2.83 -8.34
N LEU A 36 3.45 -2.33 -7.10
CA LEU A 36 4.68 -1.99 -6.39
C LEU A 36 5.58 -3.21 -6.16
N VAL A 37 5.02 -4.35 -5.74
CA VAL A 37 5.79 -5.59 -5.55
C VAL A 37 6.32 -6.17 -6.87
N SER A 38 5.73 -5.80 -8.01
CA SER A 38 6.29 -6.17 -9.32
C SER A 38 7.58 -5.44 -9.68
N HIS A 39 7.94 -4.37 -8.95
CA HIS A 39 9.20 -3.66 -9.12
C HIS A 39 10.36 -4.47 -8.52
N PRO A 40 11.47 -4.74 -9.25
CA PRO A 40 12.54 -5.63 -8.81
C PRO A 40 13.24 -5.19 -7.51
N SER A 41 13.27 -3.88 -7.25
CA SER A 41 13.87 -3.30 -6.04
C SER A 41 12.91 -3.19 -4.84
N ILE A 42 11.68 -3.71 -4.94
CA ILE A 42 10.69 -3.72 -3.85
C ILE A 42 10.45 -5.18 -3.46
N THR A 43 10.68 -5.52 -2.19
CA THR A 43 10.43 -6.86 -1.64
C THR A 43 8.98 -7.02 -1.23
N ASP A 44 8.37 -5.97 -0.67
CA ASP A 44 6.98 -5.98 -0.22
C ASP A 44 6.41 -4.55 -0.19
N ALA A 45 5.09 -4.43 -0.27
CA ALA A 45 4.42 -3.13 -0.26
C ALA A 45 3.02 -3.20 0.37
N ALA A 46 2.65 -2.15 1.10
CA ALA A 46 1.32 -1.94 1.63
C ALA A 46 0.83 -0.52 1.32
N VAL A 47 -0.40 -0.38 0.83
CA VAL A 47 -1.00 0.90 0.46
C VAL A 47 -2.22 1.17 1.34
N VAL A 48 -2.27 2.36 1.93
CA VAL A 48 -3.35 2.78 2.84
C VAL A 48 -3.93 4.14 2.43
N PRO A 49 -5.20 4.43 2.74
CA PRO A 49 -5.75 5.76 2.57
C PRO A 49 -5.20 6.72 3.62
N GLN A 50 -4.76 7.90 3.18
CA GLN A 50 -4.54 9.07 4.03
C GLN A 50 -5.58 10.13 3.69
N LYS A 51 -6.15 10.79 4.71
CA LYS A 51 -7.10 11.88 4.48
C LYS A 51 -6.41 13.06 3.80
N ASP A 52 -7.11 13.66 2.85
CA ASP A 52 -6.68 14.85 2.13
C ASP A 52 -7.87 15.81 1.98
N ASP A 53 -7.65 17.10 2.23
CA ASP A 53 -8.72 18.10 2.25
C ASP A 53 -9.33 18.37 0.86
N VAL A 54 -8.60 18.08 -0.22
CA VAL A 54 -9.01 18.35 -1.60
C VAL A 54 -9.48 17.07 -2.30
N ALA A 55 -8.75 15.98 -2.11
CA ALA A 55 -9.00 14.70 -2.76
C ALA A 55 -9.89 13.75 -1.95
N GLY A 56 -10.18 14.06 -0.68
CA GLY A 56 -10.88 13.18 0.25
C GLY A 56 -9.92 12.17 0.86
N GLU A 57 -9.41 11.24 0.04
CA GLU A 57 -8.38 10.28 0.42
C GLU A 57 -7.30 10.21 -0.67
N VAL A 58 -6.04 10.08 -0.27
CA VAL A 58 -4.89 9.81 -1.17
C VAL A 58 -4.25 8.48 -0.80
N PRO A 59 -3.78 7.69 -1.78
CA PRO A 59 -3.03 6.47 -1.50
C PRO A 59 -1.64 6.82 -0.98
N VAL A 60 -1.25 6.16 0.12
CA VAL A 60 0.10 6.23 0.69
C VAL A 60 0.67 4.83 0.71
N ALA A 61 1.82 4.67 0.05
CA ALA A 61 2.53 3.39 -0.04
C ALA A 61 3.66 3.33 0.99
N PHE A 62 3.69 2.23 1.73
CA PHE A 62 4.83 1.78 2.54
C PHE A 62 5.53 0.67 1.78
N VAL A 63 6.82 0.86 1.50
CA VAL A 63 7.60 -0.06 0.67
C VAL A 63 8.78 -0.63 1.45
N VAL A 64 8.98 -1.93 1.35
CA VAL A 64 10.18 -2.61 1.83
C VAL A 64 11.13 -2.72 0.64
N ARG A 65 12.28 -2.04 0.74
CA ARG A 65 13.30 -2.10 -0.31
C ARG A 65 14.01 -3.45 -0.27
N SER A 66 14.26 -4.01 -1.44
CA SER A 66 15.29 -5.03 -1.61
C SER A 66 16.66 -4.39 -1.31
N ASN A 67 17.72 -5.18 -1.06
CA ASN A 67 19.08 -4.70 -0.70
C ASN A 67 19.74 -3.69 -1.68
N ASP A 68 19.03 -3.25 -2.70
CA ASP A 68 19.39 -2.23 -3.66
C ASP A 68 19.15 -0.83 -3.08
N LEU A 69 20.22 -0.07 -2.89
CA LEU A 69 20.22 1.20 -2.14
C LEU A 69 19.67 2.39 -2.95
N ASP A 70 19.46 2.22 -4.26
CA ASP A 70 19.15 3.31 -5.20
C ASP A 70 17.63 3.52 -5.45
N LEU A 71 16.75 2.86 -4.69
CA LEU A 71 15.31 3.16 -4.78
C LEU A 71 14.97 4.41 -3.94
N ASN A 72 14.42 5.45 -4.56
CA ASN A 72 13.94 6.65 -3.88
C ASN A 72 12.46 6.92 -4.18
N GLU A 73 11.86 7.89 -3.49
CA GLU A 73 10.43 8.19 -3.60
C GLU A 73 10.02 8.61 -5.03
N GLU A 74 10.84 9.41 -5.72
CA GLU A 74 10.55 9.85 -7.09
C GLU A 74 10.56 8.68 -8.06
N ALA A 75 11.56 7.80 -7.99
CA ALA A 75 11.65 6.62 -8.84
C ALA A 75 10.43 5.68 -8.67
N VAL A 76 9.91 5.55 -7.44
CA VAL A 76 8.69 4.75 -7.19
C VAL A 76 7.46 5.42 -7.78
N LYS A 77 7.34 6.75 -7.69
CA LYS A 77 6.20 7.48 -8.26
C LYS A 77 6.20 7.43 -9.79
N ASP A 78 7.36 7.59 -10.42
CA ASP A 78 7.52 7.52 -11.87
C ASP A 78 7.18 6.13 -12.44
N TYR A 79 7.42 5.07 -11.67
CA TYR A 79 7.08 3.71 -12.09
C TYR A 79 5.57 3.45 -12.10
N VAL A 80 4.82 4.11 -11.23
CA VAL A 80 3.36 3.93 -11.08
C VAL A 80 2.56 4.90 -11.96
N ALA A 81 3.18 5.95 -12.51
CA ALA A 81 2.55 7.06 -13.22
C ALA A 81 2.53 6.92 -14.77
#